data_AF-A0A1I4STR1-F1
#
_entry.id   AF-A0A1I4STR1-F1
#
_cell.length_a   1.000
_cell.length_b   1.000
_cell.length_c   1.000
_cell.angle_alpha   90.00
_cell.angle_beta   90.00
_cell.angle_gamma   90.00
#
_symmetry.space_group_name_H-M   'P 1'
#
loop_
_entity.id
_entity.type
_entity.pdbx_description
1 polymer ?
#
loop_
_entity_poly.entity_id
_entity_poly.type
_entity_poly.pdbx_seq_one_letter_code
_entity_poly.pdbx_strand_id
1 'polypeptide(L)'
;MKFIERLFGKKQEKEESHSAVFEFRELAVVVKDKSREEEEDLKPVVKDGYETIKLALKELDTLKKELLAAEPIEGASKRGEKLGDSNRDNVANNLKLIRDKVKTPGNTSPTAASEFYMEAKSTLRTVMENTNRSLMYIKALYPQEHQKINHGLAELEDSLDELYSSIMQGIKRLDDLQKIASGTDDVRRIDEEMEKSTKKMRELDSRYESAKEKLSRDDSKLTELENSKEFERAKQLETEIKKLDTKIADTASEARRLFTPLSKAISRMEKQDENDRCVLSPENRNVLRSIREEPANAIEQDLGPFLSELTNRIESGELGLKDQMCDKALKQIQVLNDKKIISSLVEQRKEYLAEKEELTDELNGLSIYREKEELEKEMGKHRSLVSSANNDIDSESRHLYSLKDEMEMARSALLSNVRSVFGKDSEIEY
;
A
#
# COMPACT_ATOMS: atom_id res chain seq x y z
N MET A 1 10.29 -31.11 -64.13
CA MET A 1 9.21 -31.01 -63.11
C MET A 1 9.72 -30.80 -61.68
N LYS A 2 10.88 -31.33 -61.26
CA LYS A 2 11.42 -31.18 -59.88
C LYS A 2 11.99 -29.80 -59.49
N PHE A 3 12.11 -28.84 -60.42
CA PHE A 3 12.68 -27.51 -60.15
C PHE A 3 11.61 -26.49 -59.74
N ILE A 4 10.40 -26.58 -60.31
CA ILE A 4 9.26 -25.72 -59.94
C ILE A 4 8.72 -26.08 -58.55
N GLU A 5 8.77 -27.37 -58.16
CA GLU A 5 8.41 -27.83 -56.81
C GLU A 5 9.37 -27.34 -55.71
N ARG A 6 10.60 -26.91 -56.09
CA ARG A 6 11.59 -26.32 -55.19
C ARG A 6 11.46 -24.80 -55.03
N LEU A 7 10.89 -24.13 -56.02
CA LEU A 7 10.73 -22.66 -56.06
C LEU A 7 9.37 -22.16 -55.55
N PHE A 8 8.34 -23.01 -55.53
CA PHE A 8 6.97 -22.61 -55.17
C PHE A 8 6.43 -23.29 -53.90
N GLY A 9 7.29 -23.96 -53.14
CA GLY A 9 6.87 -24.80 -52.04
C GLY A 9 6.03 -26.00 -52.53
N LYS A 10 6.01 -27.07 -51.73
CA LYS A 10 4.96 -28.07 -51.89
C LYS A 10 3.62 -27.33 -51.89
N LYS A 11 2.72 -27.70 -52.83
CA LYS A 11 1.26 -27.53 -52.64
C LYS A 11 0.99 -27.78 -51.16
N GLN A 12 0.34 -26.83 -50.47
CA GLN A 12 -0.16 -26.99 -49.12
C GLN A 12 -0.54 -28.47 -48.92
N GLU A 13 0.36 -29.22 -48.28
CA GLU A 13 -0.04 -30.42 -47.59
C GLU A 13 -1.11 -29.88 -46.67
N LYS A 14 -2.36 -30.28 -46.94
CA LYS A 14 -3.51 -29.97 -46.10
C LYS A 14 -2.98 -29.99 -44.68
N GLU A 15 -3.08 -28.85 -43.98
CA GLU A 15 -2.79 -28.79 -42.55
C GLU A 15 -3.46 -30.03 -41.96
N GLU A 16 -2.67 -31.04 -41.63
CA GLU A 16 -3.13 -32.12 -40.80
C GLU A 16 -3.43 -31.38 -39.50
N SER A 17 -4.71 -31.05 -39.31
CA SER A 17 -5.24 -30.51 -38.07
C SER A 17 -5.06 -31.61 -37.04
N HIS A 18 -3.82 -31.80 -36.60
CA HIS A 18 -3.49 -32.55 -35.42
C HIS A 18 -3.98 -31.68 -34.29
N SER A 19 -5.18 -31.99 -33.81
CA SER A 19 -5.60 -31.55 -32.48
C SER A 19 -4.49 -31.97 -31.52
N ALA A 20 -3.70 -30.99 -31.11
CA ALA A 20 -2.57 -31.16 -30.22
C ALA A 20 -2.99 -30.59 -28.87
N VAL A 21 -3.09 -31.47 -27.88
CA VAL A 21 -3.30 -31.09 -26.49
C VAL A 21 -1.91 -30.95 -25.86
N PHE A 22 -1.61 -29.75 -25.35
CA PHE A 22 -0.35 -29.47 -24.67
C PHE A 22 -0.56 -29.42 -23.17
N GLU A 23 0.20 -30.20 -22.41
CA GLU A 23 0.31 -29.97 -20.97
C GLU A 23 1.05 -28.64 -20.74
N PHE A 24 0.45 -27.73 -19.95
CA PHE A 24 1.01 -26.41 -19.69
C PHE A 24 2.45 -26.48 -19.14
N ARG A 25 2.73 -27.48 -18.29
CA ARG A 25 4.05 -27.71 -17.70
C ARG A 25 5.12 -28.06 -18.73
N GLU A 26 4.73 -28.69 -19.83
CA GLU A 26 5.62 -29.12 -20.90
C GLU A 26 5.72 -28.09 -22.04
N LEU A 27 4.76 -27.17 -22.13
CA LEU A 27 4.65 -26.19 -23.22
C LEU A 27 5.94 -25.37 -23.40
N ALA A 28 6.58 -24.95 -22.30
CA ALA A 28 7.86 -24.22 -22.37
C ALA A 28 8.97 -25.04 -23.03
N VAL A 29 9.01 -26.36 -22.79
CA VAL A 29 10.00 -27.27 -23.39
C VAL A 29 9.70 -27.46 -24.86
N VAL A 30 8.42 -27.72 -25.20
CA VAL A 30 7.96 -27.88 -26.58
C VAL A 30 8.27 -26.66 -27.42
N VAL A 31 7.96 -25.46 -26.93
CA VAL A 31 8.24 -24.19 -27.62
C VAL A 31 9.73 -24.02 -27.84
N LYS A 32 10.55 -24.28 -26.81
CA LYS A 32 12.01 -24.18 -26.92
C LYS A 32 12.59 -25.14 -27.97
N ASP A 33 12.13 -26.39 -27.98
CA ASP A 33 12.58 -27.39 -28.94
C ASP A 33 12.16 -27.02 -30.37
N LYS A 34 10.93 -26.52 -30.56
CA LYS A 34 10.44 -26.05 -31.85
C LYS A 34 11.16 -24.79 -32.35
N SER A 35 11.49 -23.85 -31.46
CA SER A 35 12.30 -22.69 -31.83
C SER A 35 13.70 -23.11 -32.29
N ARG A 36 14.31 -24.10 -31.61
CA ARG A 36 15.61 -24.64 -32.02
C ARG A 36 15.54 -25.33 -33.39
N GLU A 37 14.52 -26.17 -33.62
CA GLU A 37 14.29 -26.84 -34.90
C GLU A 37 14.15 -25.82 -36.04
N GLU A 38 13.31 -24.79 -35.87
CA GLU A 38 13.10 -23.74 -36.86
C GLU A 38 14.39 -22.93 -37.13
N GLU A 39 15.17 -22.61 -36.10
CA GLU A 39 16.48 -21.97 -36.28
C GLU A 39 17.48 -22.86 -37.04
N GLU A 40 17.51 -24.15 -36.75
CA GLU A 40 18.38 -25.12 -37.41
C GLU A 40 18.02 -25.30 -38.89
N ASP A 41 16.73 -25.28 -39.23
CA ASP A 41 16.23 -25.38 -40.60
C ASP A 41 16.56 -24.13 -41.44
N LEU A 42 16.54 -22.95 -40.83
CA LEU A 42 16.81 -21.69 -41.53
C LEU A 42 18.31 -21.41 -41.71
N LYS A 43 19.19 -21.94 -40.85
CA LYS A 43 20.65 -21.70 -40.95
C LYS A 43 21.25 -22.07 -42.31
N PRO A 44 20.96 -23.25 -42.91
CA PRO A 44 21.39 -23.58 -44.27
C PRO A 44 20.86 -22.59 -45.32
N VAL A 45 19.59 -22.17 -45.22
CA VAL A 45 18.98 -21.21 -46.15
C VAL A 45 19.70 -19.86 -46.13
N VAL A 46 19.99 -19.35 -44.92
CA VAL A 46 20.77 -18.12 -44.73
C VAL A 46 22.16 -18.26 -45.34
N LYS A 47 22.82 -19.41 -45.09
CA LYS A 47 24.16 -19.68 -45.60
C LYS A 47 24.19 -19.69 -47.13
N ASP A 48 23.23 -20.36 -47.76
CA ASP A 48 23.13 -20.43 -49.21
C ASP A 48 22.84 -19.05 -49.81
N GLY A 49 21.93 -18.28 -49.21
CA GLY A 49 21.65 -16.90 -49.63
C GLY A 49 22.87 -15.98 -49.51
N TYR A 50 23.66 -16.10 -48.44
CA TYR A 50 24.93 -15.38 -48.32
C TYR A 50 25.93 -15.77 -49.41
N GLU A 51 26.03 -17.04 -49.80
CA GLU A 51 26.90 -17.44 -50.91
C GLU A 51 26.44 -16.84 -52.24
N THR A 52 25.14 -16.82 -52.53
CA THR A 52 24.58 -16.15 -53.72
C THR A 52 24.94 -14.66 -53.74
N ILE A 53 24.76 -13.96 -52.63
CA ILE A 53 25.12 -12.54 -52.51
C ILE A 53 26.63 -12.33 -52.69
N LYS A 54 27.47 -13.21 -52.12
CA LYS A 54 28.93 -13.14 -52.33
C LYS A 54 29.31 -13.32 -53.80
N LEU A 55 28.60 -14.18 -54.54
CA LEU A 55 28.81 -14.38 -55.97
C LEU A 55 28.40 -13.14 -56.77
N ALA A 56 27.22 -12.57 -56.52
CA ALA A 56 26.77 -11.33 -57.16
C ALA A 56 27.75 -10.17 -56.92
N LEU A 57 28.26 -10.04 -55.69
CA LEU A 57 29.28 -9.04 -55.36
C LEU A 57 30.63 -9.27 -56.07
N LYS A 58 31.03 -10.53 -56.30
CA LYS A 58 32.22 -10.85 -57.09
C LYS A 58 32.02 -10.53 -58.57
N GLU A 59 30.82 -10.75 -59.09
CA GLU A 59 30.48 -10.38 -60.47
C GLU A 59 30.55 -8.87 -60.67
N LEU A 60 30.02 -8.08 -59.73
CA LEU A 60 30.18 -6.62 -59.74
C LEU A 60 31.66 -6.18 -59.72
N ASP A 61 32.53 -6.91 -59.00
CA ASP A 61 33.97 -6.67 -59.03
C ASP A 61 34.60 -6.96 -60.39
N THR A 62 34.09 -7.96 -61.13
CA THR A 62 34.48 -8.26 -62.52
C THR A 62 34.00 -7.17 -63.46
N LEU A 63 32.71 -6.82 -63.40
CA LEU A 63 32.10 -5.76 -64.22
C LEU A 63 32.77 -4.39 -64.01
N LYS A 64 33.20 -4.09 -62.78
CA LYS A 64 34.01 -2.91 -62.48
C LYS A 64 35.33 -2.89 -63.25
N LYS A 65 36.03 -4.04 -63.34
CA LYS A 65 37.28 -4.15 -64.09
C LYS A 65 37.05 -4.04 -65.59
N GLU A 66 35.99 -4.66 -66.10
CA GLU A 66 35.59 -4.54 -67.51
C GLU A 66 35.29 -3.09 -67.88
N LEU A 67 34.52 -2.39 -67.04
CA LEU A 67 34.23 -0.97 -67.23
C LEU A 67 35.50 -0.13 -67.32
N LEU A 68 36.45 -0.32 -66.38
CA LEU A 68 37.71 0.43 -66.36
C LEU A 68 38.61 0.14 -67.57
N ALA A 69 38.47 -1.04 -68.19
CA ALA A 69 39.23 -1.45 -69.37
C ALA A 69 38.51 -1.13 -70.70
N ALA A 70 37.27 -0.65 -70.65
CA ALA A 70 36.48 -0.36 -71.84
C ALA A 70 36.92 0.94 -72.52
N GLU A 71 36.86 0.92 -73.86
CA GLU A 71 37.08 2.08 -74.73
C GLU A 71 35.75 2.77 -75.05
N PRO A 72 35.73 4.11 -75.19
CA PRO A 72 34.51 4.84 -75.52
C PRO A 72 34.04 4.48 -76.95
N ILE A 73 32.74 4.63 -77.21
CA ILE A 73 32.17 4.39 -78.55
C ILE A 73 32.91 5.18 -79.66
N GLU A 74 33.02 4.57 -80.84
CA GLU A 74 33.64 5.21 -82.01
C GLU A 74 32.93 6.53 -82.35
N GLY A 75 33.72 7.58 -82.61
CA GLY A 75 33.21 8.91 -82.94
C GLY A 75 32.91 9.81 -81.73
N ALA A 76 33.26 9.40 -80.51
CA ALA A 76 33.21 10.28 -79.34
C ALA A 76 34.11 11.51 -79.50
N SER A 77 33.66 12.67 -79.00
CA SER A 77 34.50 13.86 -78.96
C SER A 77 35.50 13.80 -77.80
N LYS A 78 36.68 14.41 -77.94
CA LYS A 78 37.68 14.53 -76.84
C LYS A 78 37.11 15.10 -75.53
N ARG A 79 36.09 15.96 -75.61
CA ARG A 79 35.40 16.50 -74.43
C ARG A 79 34.44 15.49 -73.81
N GLY A 80 33.78 14.68 -74.65
CA GLY A 80 32.94 13.55 -74.24
C GLY A 80 33.76 12.48 -73.53
N GLU A 81 34.91 12.10 -74.09
CA GLU A 81 35.82 11.10 -73.49
C GLU A 81 36.24 11.49 -72.06
N LYS A 82 36.75 12.71 -71.84
CA LYS A 82 37.14 13.20 -70.51
C LYS A 82 35.99 13.17 -69.49
N LEU A 83 34.78 13.51 -69.94
CA LEU A 83 33.59 13.49 -69.09
C LEU A 83 33.15 12.05 -68.81
N GLY A 84 33.29 11.15 -69.78
CA GLY A 84 33.09 9.71 -69.63
C GLY A 84 34.03 9.09 -68.62
N ASP A 85 35.33 9.36 -68.73
CA ASP A 85 36.36 8.82 -67.84
C ASP A 85 36.13 9.21 -66.39
N SER A 86 35.83 10.49 -66.12
CA SER A 86 35.54 10.95 -64.75
C SER A 86 34.29 10.28 -64.16
N ASN A 87 33.25 10.05 -64.98
CA ASN A 87 32.04 9.35 -64.51
C ASN A 87 32.26 7.84 -64.41
N ARG A 88 33.10 7.26 -65.27
CA ARG A 88 33.56 5.86 -65.23
C ARG A 88 34.26 5.57 -63.90
N ASP A 89 35.19 6.42 -63.50
CA ASP A 89 35.89 6.30 -62.23
C ASP A 89 34.94 6.45 -61.04
N ASN A 90 33.96 7.35 -61.13
CA ASN A 90 32.95 7.51 -60.09
C ASN A 90 32.08 6.25 -59.92
N VAL A 91 31.59 5.66 -61.03
CA VAL A 91 30.85 4.39 -60.97
C VAL A 91 31.73 3.26 -60.43
N ALA A 92 32.99 3.17 -60.85
CA ALA A 92 33.91 2.15 -60.33
C ALA A 92 34.15 2.30 -58.81
N ASN A 93 34.28 3.53 -58.31
CA ASN A 93 34.40 3.81 -56.88
C ASN A 93 33.13 3.45 -56.10
N ASN A 94 31.96 3.72 -56.67
CA ASN A 94 30.69 3.37 -56.03
C ASN A 94 30.43 1.86 -56.02
N LEU A 95 30.82 1.13 -57.09
CA LEU A 95 30.79 -0.35 -57.07
C LEU A 95 31.73 -0.91 -56.00
N LYS A 96 32.91 -0.31 -55.80
CA LYS A 96 33.80 -0.67 -54.69
C LYS A 96 33.16 -0.39 -53.33
N LEU A 97 32.44 0.73 -53.18
CA LEU A 97 31.76 1.07 -51.94
C LEU A 97 30.65 0.06 -51.58
N ILE A 98 29.88 -0.40 -52.57
CA ILE A 98 28.90 -1.49 -52.40
C ILE A 98 29.61 -2.75 -51.91
N ARG A 99 30.71 -3.14 -52.54
CA ARG A 99 31.52 -4.31 -52.14
C ARG A 99 32.06 -4.20 -50.71
N ASP A 100 32.50 -3.01 -50.31
CA ASP A 100 33.11 -2.79 -49.01
C ASP A 100 32.09 -2.78 -47.87
N LYS A 101 30.86 -2.32 -48.15
CA LYS A 101 29.79 -2.16 -47.15
C LYS A 101 28.81 -3.32 -47.10
N VAL A 102 28.48 -3.94 -48.24
CA VAL A 102 27.59 -5.10 -48.31
C VAL A 102 28.43 -6.37 -48.10
N LYS A 103 28.81 -6.62 -46.84
CA LYS A 103 29.58 -7.81 -46.46
C LYS A 103 28.71 -8.77 -45.68
N THR A 104 28.51 -9.96 -46.24
CA THR A 104 27.77 -11.04 -45.58
C THR A 104 28.41 -11.41 -44.23
N PRO A 105 27.65 -11.40 -43.14
CA PRO A 105 28.12 -11.82 -41.82
C PRO A 105 28.59 -13.28 -41.78
N GLY A 106 29.43 -13.61 -40.80
CA GLY A 106 29.74 -15.01 -40.46
C GLY A 106 28.63 -15.70 -39.65
N ASN A 107 27.74 -14.92 -39.02
CA ASN A 107 26.60 -15.42 -38.27
C ASN A 107 25.45 -15.77 -39.22
N THR A 108 25.01 -17.03 -39.20
CA THR A 108 23.91 -17.54 -40.03
C THR A 108 22.58 -17.60 -39.29
N SER A 109 22.45 -16.90 -38.16
CA SER A 109 21.16 -16.73 -37.48
C SER A 109 20.17 -16.01 -38.40
N PRO A 110 18.90 -16.47 -38.49
CA PRO A 110 17.87 -15.82 -39.31
C PRO A 110 17.64 -14.35 -38.92
N THR A 111 17.64 -14.05 -37.63
CA THR A 111 17.48 -12.68 -37.12
C THR A 111 18.62 -11.77 -37.59
N ALA A 112 19.87 -12.23 -37.46
CA ALA A 112 21.03 -11.49 -37.94
C ALA A 112 21.03 -11.32 -39.48
N ALA A 113 20.49 -12.29 -40.22
CA ALA A 113 20.35 -12.20 -41.66
C ALA A 113 19.29 -11.18 -42.09
N SER A 114 18.20 -11.05 -41.34
CA SER A 114 17.19 -10.00 -41.54
C SER A 114 17.77 -8.60 -41.29
N GLU A 115 18.54 -8.43 -40.21
CA GLU A 115 19.25 -7.18 -39.92
C GLU A 115 20.23 -6.82 -41.05
N PHE A 116 21.03 -7.79 -41.50
CA PHE A 116 21.94 -7.63 -42.63
C PHE A 116 21.20 -7.23 -43.91
N TYR A 117 20.07 -7.86 -44.23
CA TYR A 117 19.25 -7.51 -45.40
C TYR A 117 18.86 -6.03 -45.36
N MET A 118 18.34 -5.55 -44.22
CA MET A 118 17.90 -4.17 -44.06
C MET A 118 19.05 -3.16 -44.27
N GLU A 119 20.22 -3.45 -43.69
CA GLU A 119 21.43 -2.61 -43.85
C GLU A 119 21.97 -2.64 -45.28
N ALA A 120 22.03 -3.83 -45.89
CA ALA A 120 22.51 -4.03 -47.26
C ALA A 120 21.61 -3.33 -48.28
N LYS A 121 20.29 -3.45 -48.15
CA LYS A 121 19.30 -2.81 -49.03
C LYS A 121 19.36 -1.29 -48.92
N SER A 122 19.49 -0.77 -47.70
CA SER A 122 19.69 0.67 -47.45
C SER A 122 20.98 1.18 -48.12
N THR A 123 22.09 0.46 -47.91
CA THR A 123 23.39 0.78 -48.52
C THR A 123 23.30 0.78 -50.04
N LEU A 124 22.74 -0.26 -50.65
CA LEU A 124 22.60 -0.39 -52.09
C LEU A 124 21.80 0.79 -52.66
N ARG A 125 20.65 1.12 -52.05
CA ARG A 125 19.82 2.26 -52.44
C ARG A 125 20.58 3.58 -52.40
N THR A 126 21.25 3.89 -51.28
CA THR A 126 22.02 5.14 -51.15
C THR A 126 23.14 5.23 -52.18
N VAL A 127 23.85 4.13 -52.44
CA VAL A 127 24.92 4.15 -53.46
C VAL A 127 24.34 4.30 -54.86
N MET A 128 23.22 3.64 -55.18
CA MET A 128 22.55 3.78 -56.48
C MET A 128 22.06 5.22 -56.73
N GLU A 129 21.45 5.87 -55.74
CA GLU A 129 21.03 7.28 -55.82
C GLU A 129 22.21 8.21 -56.17
N ASN A 130 23.38 7.98 -55.54
CA ASN A 130 24.60 8.74 -55.82
C ASN A 130 25.27 8.41 -57.16
N THR A 131 25.01 7.22 -57.71
CA THR A 131 25.66 6.70 -58.93
C THR A 131 24.84 6.98 -60.18
N ASN A 132 23.53 7.23 -60.06
CA ASN A 132 22.58 7.34 -61.16
C ASN A 132 23.01 8.37 -62.22
N ARG A 133 23.47 9.55 -61.79
CA ARG A 133 23.95 10.59 -62.72
C ARG A 133 25.17 10.12 -63.52
N SER A 134 26.12 9.44 -62.88
CA SER A 134 27.31 8.92 -63.56
C SER A 134 26.98 7.74 -64.49
N LEU A 135 26.00 6.91 -64.14
CA LEU A 135 25.49 5.86 -65.03
C LEU A 135 24.89 6.44 -66.31
N MET A 136 24.22 7.60 -66.28
CA MET A 136 23.71 8.25 -67.49
C MET A 136 24.83 8.65 -68.46
N TYR A 137 25.98 9.11 -67.95
CA TYR A 137 27.14 9.45 -68.79
C TYR A 137 27.81 8.19 -69.35
N ILE A 138 27.93 7.12 -68.55
CA ILE A 138 28.47 5.84 -69.00
C ILE A 138 27.54 5.20 -70.03
N LYS A 139 26.21 5.32 -69.89
CA LYS A 139 25.24 4.82 -70.89
C LYS A 139 25.50 5.37 -72.29
N ALA A 140 25.96 6.62 -72.39
CA ALA A 140 26.22 7.27 -73.66
C ALA A 140 27.56 6.87 -74.30
N LEU A 141 28.57 6.51 -73.49
CA LEU A 141 29.95 6.27 -73.97
C LEU A 141 30.40 4.81 -73.87
N TYR A 142 29.79 4.03 -72.98
CA TYR A 142 30.07 2.62 -72.68
C TYR A 142 28.72 1.87 -72.51
N PRO A 143 27.89 1.80 -73.56
CA PRO A 143 26.51 1.31 -73.44
C PRO A 143 26.43 -0.17 -73.04
N GLN A 144 27.40 -1.00 -73.45
CA GLN A 144 27.43 -2.43 -73.13
C GLN A 144 27.76 -2.64 -71.64
N GLU A 145 28.76 -1.93 -71.13
CA GLU A 145 29.21 -1.97 -69.74
C GLU A 145 28.12 -1.41 -68.81
N HIS A 146 27.47 -0.32 -69.21
CA HIS A 146 26.32 0.22 -68.49
C HIS A 146 25.19 -0.81 -68.36
N GLN A 147 24.85 -1.53 -69.44
CA GLN A 147 23.81 -2.56 -69.39
C GLN A 147 24.20 -3.71 -68.47
N LYS A 148 25.45 -4.19 -68.55
CA LYS A 148 25.96 -5.25 -67.66
C LYS A 148 25.95 -4.81 -66.20
N ILE A 149 26.39 -3.59 -65.88
CA ILE A 149 26.41 -3.07 -64.51
C ILE A 149 24.99 -2.94 -63.94
N ASN A 150 24.04 -2.40 -64.70
CA ASN A 150 22.66 -2.31 -64.23
C ASN A 150 22.07 -3.70 -64.00
N HIS A 151 22.40 -4.68 -64.85
CA HIS A 151 21.98 -6.06 -64.65
C HIS A 151 22.60 -6.66 -63.39
N GLY A 152 23.91 -6.54 -63.18
CA GLY A 152 24.56 -7.07 -61.97
C GLY A 152 24.11 -6.39 -60.67
N LEU A 153 23.76 -5.09 -60.72
CA LEU A 153 23.16 -4.39 -59.59
C LEU A 153 21.76 -4.93 -59.28
N ALA A 154 20.95 -5.18 -60.32
CA ALA A 154 19.65 -5.83 -60.17
C ALA A 154 19.78 -7.26 -59.63
N GLU A 155 20.75 -8.05 -60.10
CA GLU A 155 20.99 -9.41 -59.59
C GLU A 155 21.41 -9.42 -58.12
N LEU A 156 22.24 -8.45 -57.68
CA LEU A 156 22.55 -8.28 -56.26
C LEU A 156 21.31 -7.90 -55.45
N GLU A 157 20.48 -7.01 -55.99
CA GLU A 157 19.24 -6.59 -55.36
C GLU A 157 18.25 -7.76 -55.21
N ASP A 158 18.07 -8.54 -56.27
CA ASP A 158 17.24 -9.74 -56.31
C ASP A 158 17.75 -10.81 -55.33
N SER A 159 19.08 -11.00 -55.25
CA SER A 159 19.70 -11.94 -54.30
C SER A 159 19.43 -11.56 -52.84
N LEU A 160 19.40 -10.25 -52.53
CA LEU A 160 19.04 -9.76 -51.19
C LEU A 160 17.56 -10.01 -50.90
N ASP A 161 16.67 -9.71 -51.85
CA ASP A 161 15.23 -9.91 -51.69
C ASP A 161 14.85 -11.39 -51.61
N GLU A 162 15.56 -12.27 -52.33
CA GLU A 162 15.40 -13.72 -52.25
C GLU A 162 15.82 -14.26 -50.89
N LEU A 163 16.96 -13.81 -50.34
CA LEU A 163 17.38 -14.16 -48.97
C LEU A 163 16.29 -13.80 -47.97
N TYR A 164 15.80 -12.55 -48.01
CA TYR A 164 14.78 -12.08 -47.07
C TYR A 164 13.48 -12.87 -47.20
N SER A 165 12.99 -13.03 -48.43
CA SER A 165 11.76 -13.77 -48.71
C SER A 165 11.84 -15.23 -48.23
N SER A 166 13.03 -15.84 -48.33
CA SER A 166 13.27 -17.23 -47.91
C SER A 166 13.30 -17.44 -46.40
N ILE A 167 13.55 -16.39 -45.61
CA ILE A 167 13.68 -16.49 -44.14
C ILE A 167 12.54 -15.79 -43.37
N MET A 168 11.81 -14.87 -44.00
CA MET A 168 10.82 -14.02 -43.35
C MET A 168 9.70 -14.80 -42.65
N GLN A 169 9.19 -15.87 -43.28
CA GLN A 169 8.14 -16.69 -42.68
C GLN A 169 8.64 -17.44 -41.44
N GLY A 170 9.86 -17.97 -41.48
CA GLY A 170 10.45 -18.67 -40.34
C GLY A 170 10.80 -17.74 -39.18
N ILE A 171 11.28 -16.52 -39.47
CA ILE A 171 11.47 -15.48 -38.45
C ILE A 171 10.14 -15.14 -37.77
N LYS A 172 9.07 -14.94 -38.55
CA LYS A 172 7.74 -14.68 -37.98
C LYS A 172 7.29 -15.83 -37.08
N ARG A 173 7.58 -17.08 -37.47
CA ARG A 173 7.26 -18.26 -36.65
C ARG A 173 8.06 -18.29 -35.35
N LEU A 174 9.35 -17.92 -35.37
CA LEU A 174 10.18 -17.77 -34.18
C LEU A 174 9.62 -16.68 -33.24
N ASP A 175 9.18 -15.54 -33.78
CA ASP A 175 8.55 -14.48 -32.99
C ASP A 175 7.24 -14.96 -32.34
N ASP A 176 6.42 -15.71 -33.08
CA ASP A 176 5.18 -16.25 -32.55
C ASP A 176 5.42 -17.33 -31.48
N LEU A 177 6.45 -18.18 -31.63
CA LEU A 177 6.91 -19.11 -30.58
C LEU A 177 7.40 -18.35 -29.34
N GLN A 178 8.13 -17.25 -29.51
CA GLN A 178 8.58 -16.42 -28.39
C GLN A 178 7.40 -15.81 -27.62
N LYS A 179 6.32 -15.41 -28.28
CA LYS A 179 5.09 -14.94 -27.60
C LYS A 179 4.44 -16.03 -26.75
N ILE A 180 4.49 -17.28 -27.19
CA ILE A 180 4.00 -18.43 -26.39
C ILE A 180 4.89 -18.63 -25.16
N ALA A 181 6.21 -18.54 -25.31
CA ALA A 181 7.14 -18.64 -24.18
C ALA A 181 6.86 -17.56 -23.14
N SER A 182 6.77 -16.28 -23.55
CA SER A 182 6.45 -15.17 -22.65
C SER A 182 5.08 -15.34 -21.98
N GLY A 183 4.05 -15.75 -22.73
CA GLY A 183 2.72 -16.01 -22.16
C GLY A 183 2.69 -17.16 -21.15
N THR A 184 3.55 -18.17 -21.34
CA THR A 184 3.72 -19.28 -20.38
C THR A 184 4.33 -18.77 -19.07
N ASP A 185 5.32 -17.88 -19.16
CA ASP A 185 5.94 -17.26 -17.99
C ASP A 185 4.96 -16.32 -17.25
N ASP A 186 4.13 -15.56 -17.97
CA ASP A 186 3.08 -14.72 -17.37
C ASP A 186 2.07 -15.56 -16.58
N VAL A 187 1.56 -16.65 -17.17
CA VAL A 187 0.62 -17.57 -16.47
C VAL A 187 1.27 -18.15 -15.22
N ARG A 188 2.55 -18.57 -15.28
CA ARG A 188 3.27 -19.11 -14.11
C ARG A 188 3.44 -18.05 -13.02
N ARG A 189 3.80 -16.81 -13.38
CA ARG A 189 3.94 -15.70 -12.43
C ARG A 189 2.63 -15.45 -11.68
N ILE A 190 1.51 -15.37 -12.41
CA ILE A 190 0.18 -15.13 -11.82
C ILE A 190 -0.20 -16.30 -10.90
N ASP A 191 0.08 -17.55 -11.29
CA ASP A 191 -0.17 -18.72 -10.46
C ASP A 191 0.59 -18.67 -9.12
N GLU A 192 1.88 -18.35 -9.17
CA GLU A 192 2.72 -18.18 -7.97
C GLU A 192 2.23 -17.04 -7.06
N GLU A 193 1.76 -15.93 -7.64
CA GLU A 193 1.17 -14.83 -6.88
C GLU A 193 -0.16 -15.23 -6.24
N MET A 194 -1.01 -15.98 -6.95
CA MET A 194 -2.26 -16.53 -6.40
C MET A 194 -1.99 -17.51 -5.25
N GLU A 195 -0.97 -18.36 -5.34
CA GLU A 195 -0.58 -19.25 -4.24
C GLU A 195 -0.11 -18.46 -3.00
N LYS A 196 0.74 -17.45 -3.19
CA LYS A 196 1.23 -16.57 -2.11
C LYS A 196 0.06 -15.85 -1.44
N SER A 197 -0.84 -15.29 -2.24
CA SER A 197 -2.01 -14.57 -1.75
C SER A 197 -2.99 -15.49 -1.02
N THR A 198 -3.21 -16.71 -1.52
CA THR A 198 -4.00 -17.74 -0.84
C THR A 198 -3.40 -18.13 0.50
N LYS A 199 -2.07 -18.27 0.60
CA LYS A 199 -1.39 -18.54 1.87
C LYS A 199 -1.57 -17.37 2.85
N LYS A 200 -1.42 -16.13 2.37
CA LYS A 200 -1.62 -14.92 3.17
C LYS A 200 -3.06 -14.83 3.70
N MET A 201 -4.07 -15.16 2.90
CA MET A 201 -5.46 -15.26 3.38
C MET A 201 -5.61 -16.23 4.55
N ARG A 202 -5.05 -17.45 4.46
CA ARG A 202 -5.12 -18.43 5.56
C ARG A 202 -4.46 -17.92 6.84
N GLU A 203 -3.35 -17.19 6.72
CA GLU A 203 -2.67 -16.57 7.87
C GLU A 203 -3.52 -15.45 8.49
N LEU A 204 -4.18 -14.64 7.67
CA LEU A 204 -5.10 -13.58 8.12
C LEU A 204 -6.35 -14.16 8.79
N ASP A 205 -6.95 -15.21 8.22
CA ASP A 205 -8.10 -15.91 8.81
C ASP A 205 -7.74 -16.50 10.18
N SER A 206 -6.57 -17.13 10.29
CA SER A 206 -6.08 -17.65 11.58
C SER A 206 -5.89 -16.54 12.62
N ARG A 207 -5.37 -15.37 12.21
CA ARG A 207 -5.25 -14.21 13.10
C ARG A 207 -6.61 -13.66 13.52
N TYR A 208 -7.55 -13.58 12.58
CA TYR A 208 -8.91 -13.13 12.84
C TYR A 208 -9.60 -14.04 13.88
N GLU A 209 -9.61 -15.35 13.65
CA GLU A 209 -10.24 -16.31 14.57
C GLU A 209 -9.55 -16.31 15.94
N SER A 210 -8.22 -16.26 16.00
CA SER A 210 -7.50 -16.16 17.27
C SER A 210 -7.85 -14.89 18.06
N ALA A 211 -7.94 -13.74 17.38
CA ALA A 211 -8.31 -12.48 18.02
C ALA A 211 -9.77 -12.49 18.50
N LYS A 212 -10.67 -13.09 17.72
CA LYS A 212 -12.09 -13.25 18.04
C LYS A 212 -12.31 -14.18 19.23
N GLU A 213 -11.60 -15.31 19.30
CA GLU A 213 -11.61 -16.22 20.44
C GLU A 213 -11.10 -15.54 21.72
N LYS A 214 -10.02 -14.75 21.63
CA LYS A 214 -9.52 -13.95 22.76
C LYS A 214 -10.55 -12.94 23.22
N LEU A 215 -11.16 -12.20 22.30
CA LEU A 215 -12.21 -11.24 22.62
C LEU A 215 -13.41 -11.91 23.30
N SER A 216 -13.85 -13.08 22.83
CA SER A 216 -14.93 -13.85 23.46
C SER A 216 -14.57 -14.32 24.88
N ARG A 217 -13.31 -14.71 25.10
CA ARG A 217 -12.82 -15.08 26.44
C ARG A 217 -12.79 -13.87 27.37
N ASP A 218 -12.32 -12.73 26.90
CA ASP A 218 -12.27 -11.51 27.71
C ASP A 218 -13.67 -11.00 28.04
N ASP A 219 -14.62 -11.10 27.10
CA ASP A 219 -16.05 -10.77 27.32
C ASP A 219 -16.68 -11.68 28.40
N SER A 220 -16.34 -12.98 28.37
CA SER A 220 -16.77 -13.93 29.40
C SER A 220 -16.16 -13.58 30.77
N LYS A 221 -14.87 -13.26 30.82
CA LYS A 221 -14.19 -12.83 32.05
C LYS A 221 -14.77 -11.54 32.62
N LEU A 222 -15.07 -10.56 31.76
CA LEU A 222 -15.71 -9.31 32.18
C LEU A 222 -17.08 -9.59 32.78
N THR A 223 -17.87 -10.45 32.14
CA THR A 223 -19.18 -10.88 32.66
C THR A 223 -19.04 -11.60 34.00
N GLU A 224 -18.06 -12.47 34.18
CA GLU A 224 -17.78 -13.15 35.45
C GLU A 224 -17.36 -12.15 36.55
N LEU A 225 -16.51 -11.18 36.21
CA LEU A 225 -16.06 -10.12 37.10
C LEU A 225 -17.23 -9.26 37.59
N GLU A 226 -18.10 -8.82 36.68
CA GLU A 226 -19.27 -7.99 37.00
C GLU A 226 -20.34 -8.73 37.81
N ASN A 227 -20.39 -10.06 37.72
CA ASN A 227 -21.25 -10.92 38.53
C ASN A 227 -20.57 -11.42 39.82
N SER A 228 -19.31 -11.03 40.06
CA SER A 228 -18.56 -11.47 41.22
C SER A 228 -19.10 -10.85 42.52
N LYS A 229 -18.89 -11.57 43.63
CA LYS A 229 -19.23 -11.06 44.96
C LYS A 229 -18.43 -9.81 45.32
N GLU A 230 -17.18 -9.71 44.85
CA GLU A 230 -16.32 -8.56 45.11
C GLU A 230 -16.83 -7.30 44.39
N PHE A 231 -17.30 -7.43 43.15
CA PHE A 231 -17.90 -6.30 42.43
C PHE A 231 -19.22 -5.84 43.07
N GLU A 232 -20.04 -6.79 43.51
CA GLU A 232 -21.26 -6.48 44.27
C GLU A 232 -20.93 -5.83 45.62
N ARG A 233 -19.90 -6.31 46.33
CA ARG A 233 -19.41 -5.69 47.58
C ARG A 233 -18.91 -4.27 47.33
N ALA A 234 -18.16 -4.02 46.26
CA ALA A 234 -17.71 -2.67 45.89
C ALA A 234 -18.89 -1.71 45.70
N LYS A 235 -19.93 -2.13 44.97
CA LYS A 235 -21.17 -1.34 44.80
C LYS A 235 -21.92 -1.08 46.11
N GLN A 236 -21.95 -2.07 46.99
CA GLN A 236 -22.57 -1.93 48.31
C GLN A 236 -21.81 -0.93 49.17
N LEU A 237 -20.48 -1.03 49.24
CA LEU A 237 -19.61 -0.08 49.93
C LEU A 237 -19.82 1.35 49.42
N GLU A 238 -19.84 1.56 48.11
CA GLU A 238 -20.14 2.89 47.53
C GLU A 238 -21.50 3.43 47.95
N THR A 239 -22.51 2.55 48.03
CA THR A 239 -23.86 2.92 48.44
C THR A 239 -23.91 3.27 49.93
N GLU A 240 -23.18 2.54 50.77
CA GLU A 240 -23.05 2.78 52.21
C GLU A 240 -22.30 4.09 52.47
N ILE A 241 -21.17 4.33 51.79
CA ILE A 241 -20.42 5.60 51.84
C ILE A 241 -21.32 6.79 51.47
N LYS A 242 -22.11 6.68 50.39
CA LYS A 242 -23.07 7.74 50.00
C LYS A 242 -24.14 8.00 51.07
N LYS A 243 -24.60 6.96 51.76
CA LYS A 243 -25.55 7.11 52.88
C LYS A 243 -24.90 7.81 54.07
N LEU A 244 -23.64 7.48 54.39
CA LEU A 244 -22.88 8.15 55.43
C LEU A 244 -22.60 9.61 55.09
N ASP A 245 -22.26 9.93 53.84
CA ASP A 245 -22.13 11.32 53.37
C ASP A 245 -23.41 12.13 53.62
N THR A 246 -24.56 11.53 53.36
CA THR A 246 -25.86 12.16 53.63
C THR A 246 -26.06 12.39 55.13
N LYS A 247 -25.77 11.39 55.98
CA LYS A 247 -25.87 11.53 57.44
C LYS A 247 -24.90 12.59 58.00
N ILE A 248 -23.67 12.64 57.48
CA ILE A 248 -22.66 13.65 57.86
C ILE A 248 -23.16 15.05 57.46
N ALA A 249 -23.75 15.20 56.27
CA ALA A 249 -24.35 16.46 55.83
C ALA A 249 -25.54 16.87 56.73
N ASP A 250 -26.38 15.91 57.13
CA ASP A 250 -27.51 16.15 58.04
C ASP A 250 -27.03 16.60 59.43
N THR A 251 -26.01 15.96 60.01
CA THR A 251 -25.41 16.40 61.28
C THR A 251 -24.79 17.79 61.17
N ALA A 252 -24.16 18.11 60.05
CA ALA A 252 -23.61 19.44 59.79
C ALA A 252 -24.70 20.51 59.66
N SER A 253 -25.82 20.17 59.02
CA SER A 253 -27.01 21.01 58.94
C SER A 253 -27.62 21.25 60.33
N GLU A 254 -27.73 20.21 61.15
CA GLU A 254 -28.26 20.32 62.51
C GLU A 254 -27.34 21.19 63.39
N ALA A 255 -26.01 21.02 63.30
CA ALA A 255 -25.05 21.90 63.97
C ALA A 255 -25.24 23.37 63.56
N ARG A 256 -25.44 23.65 62.26
CA ARG A 256 -25.75 25.00 61.78
C ARG A 256 -27.06 25.55 62.33
N ARG A 257 -28.08 24.71 62.48
CA ARG A 257 -29.38 25.10 63.06
C ARG A 257 -29.24 25.51 64.52
N LEU A 258 -28.33 24.88 65.28
CA LEU A 258 -28.05 25.27 66.68
C LEU A 258 -27.54 26.71 66.82
N PHE A 259 -26.78 27.22 65.85
CA PHE A 259 -26.28 28.61 65.88
C PHE A 259 -27.21 29.62 65.19
N THR A 260 -28.21 29.17 64.43
CA THR A 260 -29.10 30.05 63.66
C THR A 260 -29.86 31.08 64.51
N PRO A 261 -30.40 30.73 65.70
CA PRO A 261 -31.00 31.72 66.61
C PRO A 261 -30.00 32.73 67.17
N LEU A 262 -28.69 32.41 67.15
CA LEU A 262 -27.62 33.26 67.65
C LEU A 262 -27.01 34.17 66.58
N SER A 263 -27.30 33.95 65.30
CA SER A 263 -26.64 34.65 64.19
C SER A 263 -26.62 36.17 64.35
N LYS A 264 -27.72 36.79 64.83
CA LYS A 264 -27.75 38.24 65.02
C LYS A 264 -26.86 38.72 66.17
N ALA A 265 -26.82 37.97 67.27
CA ALA A 265 -25.99 38.27 68.42
C ALA A 265 -24.50 38.09 68.06
N ILE A 266 -24.16 36.97 67.41
CA ILE A 266 -22.82 36.65 66.92
C ILE A 266 -22.33 37.72 65.93
N SER A 267 -23.13 38.11 64.93
CA SER A 267 -22.74 39.17 63.98
C SER A 267 -22.59 40.56 64.63
N ARG A 268 -23.32 40.85 65.71
CA ARG A 268 -23.15 42.11 66.46
C ARG A 268 -21.86 42.08 67.27
N MET A 269 -21.56 40.94 67.88
CA MET A 269 -20.35 40.71 68.65
C MET A 269 -19.10 40.78 67.75
N GLU A 270 -19.11 40.13 66.58
CA GLU A 270 -18.07 40.22 65.55
C GLU A 270 -17.82 41.67 65.13
N LYS A 271 -18.88 42.42 64.79
CA LYS A 271 -18.75 43.84 64.42
C LYS A 271 -18.23 44.74 65.54
N GLN A 272 -18.53 44.43 66.79
CA GLN A 272 -18.01 45.19 67.92
C GLN A 272 -16.53 44.91 68.17
N ASP A 273 -16.09 43.67 67.94
CA ASP A 273 -14.68 43.28 67.96
C ASP A 273 -13.89 43.92 66.81
N GLU A 274 -14.41 43.89 65.58
CA GLU A 274 -13.79 44.52 64.39
C GLU A 274 -13.61 46.04 64.52
N ASN A 275 -14.49 46.72 65.27
CA ASN A 275 -14.46 48.17 65.47
C ASN A 275 -13.80 48.59 66.79
N ASP A 276 -13.07 47.67 67.45
CA ASP A 276 -12.39 47.86 68.75
C ASP A 276 -13.31 48.38 69.87
N ARG A 277 -14.63 48.24 69.71
CA ARG A 277 -15.61 48.65 70.73
C ARG A 277 -15.68 47.64 71.87
N CYS A 278 -15.41 46.37 71.57
CA CYS A 278 -15.25 45.34 72.59
C CYS A 278 -14.40 44.19 72.04
N VAL A 279 -13.14 44.14 72.48
CA VAL A 279 -12.11 43.20 72.00
C VAL A 279 -12.38 41.81 72.56
N LEU A 280 -12.63 40.84 71.68
CA LEU A 280 -12.73 39.42 72.00
C LEU A 280 -11.35 38.81 72.26
N SER A 281 -11.30 37.81 73.15
CA SER A 281 -10.08 37.03 73.33
C SER A 281 -9.72 36.25 72.05
N PRO A 282 -8.45 35.90 71.83
CA PRO A 282 -8.03 35.05 70.71
C PRO A 282 -8.81 33.74 70.62
N GLU A 283 -9.12 33.11 71.75
CA GLU A 283 -9.90 31.87 71.84
C GLU A 283 -11.34 32.09 71.34
N ASN A 284 -12.00 33.17 71.79
CA ASN A 284 -13.36 33.49 71.38
C ASN A 284 -13.45 33.94 69.91
N ARG A 285 -12.40 34.57 69.37
CA ARG A 285 -12.27 34.84 67.92
C ARG A 285 -12.16 33.54 67.11
N ASN A 286 -11.45 32.54 67.62
CA ASN A 286 -11.31 31.25 66.95
C ASN A 286 -12.63 30.48 66.92
N VAL A 287 -13.36 30.44 68.04
CA VAL A 287 -14.70 29.86 68.13
C VAL A 287 -15.67 30.59 67.20
N LEU A 288 -15.67 31.93 67.21
CA LEU A 288 -16.51 32.75 66.33
C LEU A 288 -16.26 32.44 64.85
N ARG A 289 -14.99 32.35 64.44
CA ARG A 289 -14.60 31.96 63.07
C ARG A 289 -15.10 30.56 62.73
N SER A 290 -14.91 29.60 63.64
CA SER A 290 -15.34 28.22 63.46
C SER A 290 -16.86 28.13 63.31
N ILE A 291 -17.65 28.87 64.09
CA ILE A 291 -19.11 28.92 63.97
C ILE A 291 -19.53 29.46 62.60
N ARG A 292 -18.80 30.43 62.04
CA ARG A 292 -19.12 31.05 60.75
C ARG A 292 -18.76 30.15 59.57
N GLU A 293 -17.59 29.53 59.62
CA GLU A 293 -17.04 28.75 58.51
C GLU A 293 -17.59 27.31 58.52
N GLU A 294 -17.48 26.62 59.66
CA GLU A 294 -17.92 25.24 59.81
C GLU A 294 -18.55 24.99 61.20
N PRO A 295 -19.84 25.31 61.38
CA PRO A 295 -20.54 25.15 62.66
C PRO A 295 -20.45 23.75 63.27
N ALA A 296 -20.31 22.73 62.43
CA ALA A 296 -20.14 21.34 62.85
C ALA A 296 -18.80 21.08 63.55
N ASN A 297 -17.73 21.80 63.19
CA ASN A 297 -16.44 21.72 63.89
C ASN A 297 -16.44 22.64 65.12
N ALA A 298 -17.27 23.70 65.11
CA ALA A 298 -17.37 24.62 66.25
C ALA A 298 -17.95 23.95 67.50
N ILE A 299 -18.92 23.05 67.34
CA ILE A 299 -19.51 22.30 68.47
C ILE A 299 -18.55 21.27 69.09
N GLU A 300 -17.44 20.95 68.42
CA GLU A 300 -16.39 20.06 68.94
C GLU A 300 -15.38 20.80 69.83
N GLN A 301 -15.39 22.14 69.81
CA GLN A 301 -14.54 23.00 70.63
C GLN A 301 -15.19 23.31 71.98
N ASP A 302 -14.40 23.80 72.94
CA ASP A 302 -14.95 24.32 74.19
C ASP A 302 -15.70 25.64 73.95
N LEU A 303 -17.03 25.56 73.89
CA LEU A 303 -17.91 26.71 73.71
C LEU A 303 -18.12 27.50 75.02
N GLY A 304 -17.74 26.97 76.18
CA GLY A 304 -18.07 27.55 77.49
C GLY A 304 -17.65 29.02 77.66
N PRO A 305 -16.38 29.37 77.38
CA PRO A 305 -15.91 30.76 77.46
C PRO A 305 -16.65 31.70 76.50
N PHE A 306 -16.89 31.25 75.26
CA PHE A 306 -17.59 32.02 74.24
C PHE A 306 -19.06 32.25 74.60
N LEU A 307 -19.76 31.22 75.04
CA LEU A 307 -21.17 31.28 75.43
C LEU A 307 -21.40 32.10 76.71
N SER A 308 -20.44 32.09 77.64
CA SER A 308 -20.49 32.93 78.84
C SER A 308 -20.36 34.41 78.48
N GLU A 309 -19.40 34.73 77.62
CA GLU A 309 -19.22 36.10 77.13
C GLU A 309 -20.42 36.58 76.31
N LEU A 310 -20.98 35.72 75.45
CA LEU A 310 -22.17 36.02 74.68
C LEU A 310 -23.40 36.26 75.58
N THR A 311 -23.59 35.44 76.63
CA THR A 311 -24.65 35.62 77.64
C THR A 311 -24.54 36.98 78.31
N ASN A 312 -23.35 37.32 78.83
CA ASN A 312 -23.12 38.59 79.53
C ASN A 312 -23.48 39.80 78.66
N ARG A 313 -23.09 39.78 77.38
CA ARG A 313 -23.35 40.88 76.44
C ARG A 313 -24.82 40.97 76.00
N ILE A 314 -25.55 39.85 76.01
CA ILE A 314 -27.00 39.85 75.76
C ILE A 314 -27.74 40.44 76.96
N GLU A 315 -27.40 40.02 78.19
CA GLU A 315 -28.04 40.47 79.42
C GLU A 315 -27.73 41.92 79.77
N SER A 316 -26.52 42.41 79.49
CA SER A 316 -26.13 43.81 79.69
C SER A 316 -26.74 44.77 78.66
N GLY A 317 -27.36 44.26 77.60
CA GLY A 317 -27.93 45.04 76.51
C GLY A 317 -26.90 45.62 75.53
N GLU A 318 -25.61 45.31 75.70
CA GLU A 318 -24.50 45.83 74.88
C GLU A 318 -24.65 45.51 73.38
N LEU A 319 -25.33 44.42 73.04
CA LEU A 319 -25.55 44.02 71.65
C LEU A 319 -26.73 44.75 70.96
N GLY A 320 -27.52 45.55 71.71
CA GLY A 320 -28.65 46.32 71.17
C GLY A 320 -29.70 45.44 70.48
N LEU A 321 -29.95 44.26 71.03
CA LEU A 321 -30.94 43.30 70.54
C LEU A 321 -32.33 43.66 71.09
N LYS A 322 -33.40 43.27 70.37
CA LYS A 322 -34.78 43.37 70.88
C LYS A 322 -35.03 42.28 71.92
N ASP A 323 -35.88 42.54 72.92
CA ASP A 323 -36.19 41.60 74.00
C ASP A 323 -36.52 40.19 73.51
N GLN A 324 -37.39 40.07 72.51
CA GLN A 324 -37.75 38.76 71.92
C GLN A 324 -36.55 38.00 71.30
N MET A 325 -35.54 38.72 70.81
CA MET A 325 -34.32 38.13 70.27
C MET A 325 -33.33 37.78 71.39
N CYS A 326 -33.27 38.57 72.46
CA CYS A 326 -32.50 38.24 73.66
C CYS A 326 -33.01 36.93 74.27
N ASP A 327 -34.32 36.79 74.48
CA ASP A 327 -34.94 35.59 75.04
C ASP A 327 -34.67 34.34 74.21
N LYS A 328 -34.75 34.46 72.86
CA LYS A 328 -34.45 33.36 71.94
C LYS A 328 -32.97 32.97 71.98
N ALA A 329 -32.08 33.96 72.03
CA ALA A 329 -30.65 33.73 72.10
C ALA A 329 -30.23 33.08 73.43
N LEU A 330 -30.74 33.57 74.56
CA LEU A 330 -30.47 32.99 75.88
C LEU A 330 -30.98 31.55 76.00
N LYS A 331 -32.20 31.25 75.50
CA LYS A 331 -32.70 29.86 75.41
C LYS A 331 -31.82 28.97 74.55
N GLN A 332 -31.33 29.47 73.41
CA GLN A 332 -30.45 28.69 72.55
C GLN A 332 -29.06 28.49 73.17
N ILE A 333 -28.54 29.46 73.92
CA ILE A 333 -27.30 29.32 74.69
C ILE A 333 -27.46 28.24 75.77
N GLN A 334 -28.63 28.13 76.41
CA GLN A 334 -28.91 27.02 77.33
C GLN A 334 -28.86 25.66 76.62
N VAL A 335 -29.39 25.55 75.39
CA VAL A 335 -29.31 24.34 74.56
C VAL A 335 -27.85 24.01 74.18
N LEU A 336 -27.05 25.00 73.81
CA LEU A 336 -25.62 24.81 73.51
C LEU A 336 -24.77 24.47 74.75
N ASN A 337 -25.22 24.88 75.94
CA ASN A 337 -24.60 24.50 77.21
C ASN A 337 -25.04 23.12 77.70
N ASP A 338 -26.08 22.52 77.10
CA ASP A 338 -26.48 21.15 77.40
C ASP A 338 -25.46 20.18 76.80
N LYS A 339 -24.52 19.76 77.65
CA LYS A 339 -23.46 18.81 77.30
C LYS A 339 -24.01 17.52 76.69
N LYS A 340 -25.22 17.08 77.06
CA LYS A 340 -25.79 15.84 76.53
C LYS A 340 -26.19 16.00 75.05
N ILE A 341 -26.82 17.13 74.70
CA ILE A 341 -27.24 17.42 73.33
C ILE A 341 -26.03 17.57 72.42
N ILE A 342 -25.04 18.38 72.84
CA ILE A 342 -23.84 18.64 72.05
C ILE A 342 -22.97 17.39 71.90
N SER A 343 -22.70 16.68 73.01
CA SER A 343 -21.90 15.46 72.94
C SER A 343 -22.57 14.39 72.07
N SER A 344 -23.90 14.26 72.12
CA SER A 344 -24.61 13.30 71.26
C SER A 344 -24.43 13.61 69.76
N LEU A 345 -24.48 14.88 69.36
CA LEU A 345 -24.32 15.27 67.95
C LEU A 345 -22.87 15.11 67.48
N VAL A 346 -21.91 15.48 68.34
CA VAL A 346 -20.47 15.34 68.08
C VAL A 346 -20.07 13.87 67.94
N GLU A 347 -20.50 13.01 68.87
CA GLU A 347 -20.18 11.58 68.81
C GLU A 347 -20.83 10.91 67.60
N GLN A 348 -22.08 11.23 67.24
CA GLN A 348 -22.71 10.74 66.01
C GLN A 348 -21.93 11.12 64.75
N ARG A 349 -21.48 12.38 64.66
CA ARG A 349 -20.69 12.84 63.51
C ARG A 349 -19.34 12.12 63.43
N LYS A 350 -18.66 11.94 64.56
CA LYS A 350 -17.39 11.20 64.63
C LYS A 350 -17.56 9.74 64.24
N GLU A 351 -18.59 9.07 64.74
CA GLU A 351 -18.94 7.70 64.37
C GLU A 351 -19.15 7.58 62.86
N TYR A 352 -19.94 8.46 62.25
CA TYR A 352 -20.17 8.43 60.79
C TYR A 352 -18.90 8.72 59.98
N LEU A 353 -18.03 9.62 60.45
CA LEU A 353 -16.76 9.90 59.77
C LEU A 353 -15.80 8.72 59.85
N ALA A 354 -15.67 8.09 61.02
CA ALA A 354 -14.83 6.90 61.20
C ALA A 354 -15.35 5.72 60.36
N GLU A 355 -16.66 5.45 60.40
CA GLU A 355 -17.29 4.39 59.59
C GLU A 355 -17.08 4.66 58.09
N LYS A 356 -17.18 5.92 57.65
CA LYS A 356 -16.92 6.29 56.26
C LYS A 356 -15.47 6.03 55.87
N GLU A 357 -14.51 6.39 56.73
CA GLU A 357 -13.08 6.16 56.49
C GLU A 357 -12.79 4.66 56.35
N GLU A 358 -13.30 3.82 57.27
CA GLU A 358 -13.16 2.37 57.20
C GLU A 358 -13.73 1.76 55.91
N LEU A 359 -14.96 2.14 55.52
CA LEU A 359 -15.57 1.65 54.29
C LEU A 359 -14.83 2.15 53.04
N THR A 360 -14.26 3.35 53.08
CA THR A 360 -13.47 3.92 51.97
C THR A 360 -12.16 3.17 51.81
N ASP A 361 -11.49 2.83 52.91
CA ASP A 361 -10.27 2.02 52.90
C ASP A 361 -10.54 0.59 52.44
N GLU A 362 -11.65 -0.02 52.87
CA GLU A 362 -12.09 -1.33 52.36
C GLU A 362 -12.31 -1.27 50.85
N LEU A 363 -13.03 -0.26 50.35
CA LEU A 363 -13.29 -0.07 48.92
C LEU A 363 -12.00 0.13 48.11
N ASN A 364 -11.08 0.96 48.61
CA ASN A 364 -9.77 1.20 47.98
C ASN A 364 -8.88 -0.05 47.97
N GLY A 365 -9.09 -0.97 48.91
CA GLY A 365 -8.41 -2.26 48.96
C GLY A 365 -8.86 -3.24 47.86
N LEU A 366 -10.02 -3.03 47.24
CA LEU A 366 -10.53 -3.89 46.17
C LEU A 366 -9.85 -3.58 44.83
N SER A 367 -9.29 -4.59 44.17
CA SER A 367 -8.67 -4.46 42.83
C SER A 367 -9.67 -4.49 41.68
N ILE A 368 -10.94 -4.73 41.96
CA ILE A 368 -11.97 -5.08 40.97
C ILE A 368 -12.12 -4.06 39.83
N TYR A 369 -12.03 -2.76 40.13
CA TYR A 369 -12.14 -1.71 39.11
C TYR A 369 -10.90 -1.60 38.23
N ARG A 370 -9.71 -1.88 38.80
CA ARG A 370 -8.46 -1.94 38.02
C ARG A 370 -8.48 -3.13 37.08
N GLU A 371 -8.90 -4.30 37.58
CA GLU A 371 -9.05 -5.51 36.77
C GLU A 371 -10.05 -5.31 35.63
N LYS A 372 -11.18 -4.65 35.91
CA LYS A 372 -12.16 -4.27 34.89
C LYS A 372 -11.56 -3.37 33.82
N GLU A 373 -10.86 -2.30 34.20
CA GLU A 373 -10.22 -1.37 33.26
C GLU A 373 -9.16 -2.07 32.39
N GLU A 374 -8.35 -2.94 32.99
CA GLU A 374 -7.36 -3.74 32.27
C GLU A 374 -8.02 -4.69 31.25
N LEU A 375 -9.09 -5.38 31.64
CA LEU A 375 -9.87 -6.23 30.73
C LEU A 375 -10.48 -5.43 29.58
N GLU A 376 -11.12 -4.30 29.86
CA GLU A 376 -11.71 -3.42 28.83
C GLU A 376 -10.65 -2.91 27.84
N LYS A 377 -9.44 -2.61 28.33
CA LYS A 377 -8.31 -2.21 27.50
C LYS A 377 -7.83 -3.35 26.60
N GLU A 378 -7.69 -4.57 27.12
CA GLU A 378 -7.34 -5.74 26.31
C GLU A 378 -8.42 -6.07 25.27
N MET A 379 -9.70 -5.99 25.64
CA MET A 379 -10.82 -6.12 24.71
C MET A 379 -10.75 -5.08 23.59
N GLY A 380 -10.40 -3.83 23.92
CA GLY A 380 -10.17 -2.77 22.94
C GLY A 380 -9.09 -3.12 21.92
N LYS A 381 -7.96 -3.69 22.37
CA LYS A 381 -6.90 -4.18 21.49
C LYS A 381 -7.37 -5.33 20.61
N HIS A 382 -8.05 -6.33 21.18
CA HIS A 382 -8.57 -7.46 20.42
C HIS A 382 -9.61 -7.04 19.38
N ARG A 383 -10.51 -6.10 19.68
CA ARG A 383 -11.45 -5.52 18.69
C ARG A 383 -10.73 -4.83 17.54
N SER A 384 -9.68 -4.05 17.84
CA SER A 384 -8.86 -3.40 16.80
C SER A 384 -8.18 -4.44 15.91
N LEU A 385 -7.64 -5.52 16.48
CA LEU A 385 -7.04 -6.62 15.71
C LEU A 385 -8.06 -7.34 14.82
N VAL A 386 -9.26 -7.62 15.33
CA VAL A 386 -10.35 -8.22 14.54
C VAL A 386 -10.70 -7.32 13.36
N SER A 387 -10.88 -6.01 13.59
CA SER A 387 -11.21 -5.06 12.53
C SER A 387 -10.09 -4.93 11.49
N SER A 388 -8.83 -4.87 11.92
CA SER A 388 -7.68 -4.81 11.02
C SER A 388 -7.57 -6.07 10.17
N ALA A 389 -7.64 -7.25 10.80
CA ALA A 389 -7.56 -8.52 10.09
C ALA A 389 -8.69 -8.67 9.07
N ASN A 390 -9.92 -8.26 9.41
CA ASN A 390 -11.05 -8.30 8.50
C ASN A 390 -10.84 -7.38 7.28
N ASN A 391 -10.34 -6.16 7.49
CA ASN A 391 -10.02 -5.24 6.39
C ASN A 391 -8.92 -5.79 5.47
N ASP A 392 -7.90 -6.42 6.06
CA ASP A 392 -6.81 -7.06 5.31
C ASP A 392 -7.33 -8.26 4.50
N ILE A 393 -8.23 -9.08 5.07
CA ILE A 393 -8.90 -10.19 4.37
C ILE A 393 -9.71 -9.66 3.19
N ASP A 394 -10.49 -8.60 3.37
CA ASP A 394 -11.29 -8.00 2.29
C ASP A 394 -10.39 -7.47 1.16
N SER A 395 -9.30 -6.79 1.51
CA SER A 395 -8.33 -6.28 0.54
C SER A 395 -7.65 -7.41 -0.23
N GLU A 396 -7.18 -8.44 0.47
CA GLU A 396 -6.51 -9.59 -0.14
C GLU A 396 -7.47 -10.40 -1.02
N SER A 397 -8.73 -10.54 -0.59
CA SER A 397 -9.77 -11.20 -1.38
C SER A 397 -10.00 -10.48 -2.71
N ARG A 398 -10.09 -9.14 -2.71
CA ARG A 398 -10.19 -8.36 -3.95
C ARG A 398 -8.97 -8.53 -4.85
N HIS A 399 -7.77 -8.57 -4.26
CA HIS A 399 -6.56 -8.83 -5.01
C HIS A 399 -6.58 -10.21 -5.69
N LEU A 400 -7.02 -11.26 -4.98
CA LEU A 400 -7.19 -12.60 -5.57
C LEU A 400 -8.22 -12.64 -6.69
N TYR A 401 -9.33 -11.91 -6.57
CA TYR A 401 -10.29 -11.80 -7.66
C TYR A 401 -9.66 -11.15 -8.89
N SER A 402 -8.90 -10.07 -8.71
CA SER A 402 -8.16 -9.43 -9.81
C SER A 402 -7.15 -10.37 -10.46
N LEU A 403 -6.42 -11.16 -9.67
CA LEU A 403 -5.46 -12.15 -10.18
C LEU A 403 -6.15 -13.27 -10.95
N LYS A 404 -7.35 -13.70 -10.54
CA LYS A 404 -8.14 -14.69 -11.28
C LYS A 404 -8.58 -14.15 -12.65
N ASP A 405 -9.02 -12.90 -12.72
CA ASP A 405 -9.38 -12.26 -13.98
C ASP A 405 -8.14 -12.13 -14.89
N GLU A 406 -7.00 -11.72 -14.33
CA GLU A 406 -5.73 -11.64 -15.04
C GLU A 406 -5.27 -13.02 -15.56
N MET A 407 -5.42 -14.06 -14.74
CA MET A 407 -5.13 -15.44 -15.11
C MET A 407 -6.00 -15.88 -16.31
N GLU A 408 -7.31 -15.59 -16.29
CA GLU A 408 -8.21 -15.95 -17.40
C GLU A 408 -7.81 -15.25 -18.71
N MET A 409 -7.46 -13.96 -18.63
CA MET A 409 -6.96 -13.20 -19.78
C MET A 409 -5.62 -13.75 -20.30
N ALA A 410 -4.68 -14.03 -19.41
CA ALA A 410 -3.37 -14.57 -19.76
C ALA A 410 -3.48 -15.96 -20.41
N ARG A 411 -4.32 -16.84 -19.85
CA ARG A 411 -4.61 -18.17 -20.42
C ARG A 411 -5.25 -18.09 -21.80
N SER A 412 -6.18 -17.15 -21.99
CA SER A 412 -6.84 -16.93 -23.27
C SER A 412 -5.87 -16.41 -24.33
N ALA A 413 -5.02 -15.45 -23.97
CA ALA A 413 -3.98 -14.92 -24.85
C ALA A 413 -2.95 -16.00 -25.22
N LEU A 414 -2.51 -16.79 -24.24
CA LEU A 414 -1.59 -17.92 -24.45
C LEU A 414 -2.20 -18.95 -25.41
N LEU A 415 -3.46 -19.35 -25.19
CA LEU A 415 -4.16 -20.30 -26.06
C LEU A 415 -4.30 -19.76 -27.49
N SER A 416 -4.59 -18.46 -27.65
CA SER A 416 -4.63 -17.82 -28.97
C SER A 416 -3.29 -17.93 -29.70
N ASN A 417 -2.19 -17.68 -28.99
CA ASN A 417 -0.84 -17.77 -29.56
C ASN A 417 -0.46 -19.23 -29.89
N VAL A 418 -0.82 -20.18 -29.03
CA VAL A 418 -0.63 -21.62 -29.30
C VAL A 418 -1.39 -22.02 -30.56
N ARG A 419 -2.66 -21.62 -30.68
CA ARG A 419 -3.49 -21.92 -31.86
C ARG A 419 -2.97 -21.28 -33.14
N SER A 420 -2.33 -20.12 -33.07
CA SER A 420 -1.74 -19.49 -34.26
C SER A 420 -0.50 -20.23 -34.78
N VAL A 421 0.22 -20.95 -33.92
CA VAL A 421 1.46 -21.66 -34.28
C VAL A 421 1.22 -23.15 -34.54
N PHE A 422 0.38 -23.80 -33.73
CA PHE A 422 0.18 -25.24 -33.73
C PHE A 422 -1.15 -25.69 -34.34
N GLY A 423 -2.03 -24.74 -34.70
CA GLY A 423 -3.30 -25.02 -35.36
C GLY A 423 -4.51 -24.71 -34.49
N LYS A 424 -5.64 -24.38 -35.12
CA LYS A 424 -6.86 -23.86 -34.44
C LYS A 424 -7.48 -24.84 -33.44
N ASP A 425 -7.26 -26.14 -33.65
CA ASP A 425 -7.79 -27.21 -32.80
C ASP A 425 -6.84 -27.57 -31.64
N SER A 426 -5.78 -26.77 -31.42
CA SER A 426 -4.88 -26.93 -30.29
C SER A 426 -5.51 -26.48 -28.98
N GLU A 427 -5.17 -27.17 -27.91
CA GLU A 427 -5.65 -26.93 -26.55
C GLU A 427 -4.49 -26.95 -25.54
N ILE A 428 -4.69 -26.30 -24.38
CA ILE A 428 -3.74 -26.31 -23.26
C ILE A 428 -4.45 -26.89 -22.04
N GLU A 429 -3.87 -27.92 -21.46
CA GLU A 429 -4.29 -28.50 -20.18
C GLU A 429 -3.47 -27.86 -19.04
N TYR A 430 -4.14 -27.17 -18.12
CA TYR A 430 -3.54 -26.33 -17.08
C TYR A 430 -3.32 -27.03 -15.75
#